data_AF-A0A944IV22-F1
#
_entry.id   AF-A0A944IV22-F1
#
_cell.length_a   1.000
_cell.length_b   1.000
_cell.length_c   1.000
_cell.angle_alpha   90.00
_cell.angle_beta   90.00
_cell.angle_gamma   90.00
#
_symmetry.space_group_name_H-M   'P 1'
#
loop_
_entity.id
_entity.type
_entity.pdbx_description
1 polymer ?
#
loop_
_entity_poly.entity_id
_entity_poly.type
_entity_poly.pdbx_seq_one_letter_code
_entity_poly.pdbx_strand_id
1 'polypeptide(L)'
;MRVKMPKINREELAAGPWLVPPLDEQCAIADYLDRETARIDMLIEEQQRLVEMLRDRRQAVIEHATATGGATPPNEWRTMTLRRVGRFVTGTTPSGEPDEVFDPDGRLSWARPEDLGGRVVPSRRLSASGAVQTRPTRDAVLVCCIGATVGKVGWVDGLIASNQQITAIEVDGATKYWYYALTGSRSALVALAVGNTIPILNNVRLAELKVAVPPLEEQRRLVTYLDDQTGKIDTLIAETERFIELSKERRAALITAAVTGQVDVREVA
;
A
#
# COMPACT_ATOMS: atom_id res chain seq x y z
N MET A 1 2.78 -9.03 -31.05
CA MET A 1 1.94 -8.25 -31.98
C MET A 1 1.94 -6.80 -31.50
N ARG A 2 2.63 -5.87 -32.19
CA ARG A 2 2.68 -4.45 -31.78
C ARG A 2 1.35 -3.80 -32.15
N VAL A 3 0.55 -3.43 -31.15
CA VAL A 3 -0.66 -2.62 -31.38
C VAL A 3 -0.20 -1.24 -31.86
N LYS A 4 -0.54 -0.87 -33.10
CA LYS A 4 -0.31 0.49 -33.63
C LYS A 4 -1.11 1.46 -32.76
N MET A 5 -0.46 2.51 -32.26
CA MET A 5 -1.15 3.60 -31.56
C MET A 5 -2.24 4.20 -32.48
N PRO A 6 -3.50 4.26 -32.03
CA PRO A 6 -4.54 4.95 -32.79
C PRO A 6 -4.19 6.44 -32.89
N LYS A 7 -4.32 7.01 -34.08
CA LYS A 7 -4.14 8.43 -34.36
C LYS A 7 -5.42 8.94 -35.00
N ILE A 8 -5.90 10.09 -34.56
CA ILE A 8 -6.97 10.83 -35.22
C ILE A 8 -6.35 12.00 -36.00
N ASN A 9 -6.76 12.19 -37.25
CA ASN A 9 -6.30 13.32 -38.06
C ASN A 9 -7.31 14.47 -38.04
N ARG A 10 -6.93 15.66 -38.55
CA ARG A 10 -7.77 16.86 -38.52
C ARG A 10 -9.09 16.69 -39.28
N GLU A 11 -9.08 15.95 -40.39
CA GLU A 11 -10.24 15.71 -41.24
C GLU A 11 -11.24 14.77 -40.54
N GLU A 12 -10.74 13.72 -39.90
CA GLU A 12 -11.52 12.79 -39.07
C GLU A 12 -12.17 13.50 -37.88
N LEU A 13 -11.46 14.45 -37.26
CA LEU A 13 -11.99 15.26 -36.15
C LEU A 13 -13.07 16.24 -36.64
N ALA A 14 -12.86 16.87 -37.80
CA ALA A 14 -13.83 17.80 -38.39
C ALA A 14 -15.11 17.10 -38.90
N ALA A 15 -14.99 15.85 -39.36
CA ALA A 15 -16.11 15.05 -39.86
C ALA A 15 -16.97 14.40 -38.75
N GLY A 16 -16.60 14.58 -37.48
CA GLY A 16 -17.33 14.02 -36.34
C GLY A 16 -18.75 14.59 -36.20
N PRO A 17 -19.72 13.81 -35.70
CA PRO A 17 -21.05 14.31 -35.38
C PRO A 17 -20.99 15.14 -34.09
N TRP A 18 -20.93 16.46 -34.23
CA TRP A 18 -20.89 17.40 -33.11
C TRP A 18 -22.31 17.85 -32.74
N LEU A 19 -22.66 17.75 -31.46
CA LEU A 19 -23.81 18.45 -30.89
C LEU A 19 -23.40 19.90 -30.68
N VAL A 20 -23.99 20.81 -31.44
CA VAL A 20 -23.70 22.25 -31.36
C VAL A 20 -24.98 22.97 -30.98
N PRO A 21 -25.29 23.09 -29.67
CA PRO A 21 -26.46 23.85 -29.23
C PRO A 21 -26.26 25.35 -29.48
N PRO A 22 -27.30 26.19 -29.35
CA PRO A 22 -27.19 27.64 -29.40
C PRO A 22 -26.10 28.20 -28.45
N LEU A 23 -25.52 29.36 -28.79
CA LEU A 23 -24.38 29.92 -28.02
C LEU A 23 -24.72 30.22 -26.56
N ASP A 24 -25.94 30.68 -26.29
CA ASP A 24 -26.46 30.90 -24.95
C ASP A 24 -26.53 29.59 -24.15
N GLU A 25 -26.97 28.50 -24.77
CA GLU A 25 -26.99 27.17 -24.17
C GLU A 25 -25.58 26.62 -23.96
N GLN A 26 -24.64 26.84 -24.91
CA GLN A 26 -23.23 26.47 -24.72
C GLN A 26 -22.61 27.17 -23.50
N CYS A 27 -22.82 28.49 -23.38
CA CYS A 27 -22.35 29.25 -22.22
C CYS A 27 -22.99 28.75 -20.92
N ALA A 28 -24.30 28.50 -20.91
CA ALA A 28 -24.99 27.98 -19.73
C ALA A 28 -24.45 26.59 -19.30
N ILE A 29 -24.20 25.69 -20.26
CA ILE A 29 -23.58 24.37 -19.99
C ILE A 29 -22.18 24.55 -19.40
N ALA A 30 -21.36 25.44 -19.99
CA ALA A 30 -20.00 25.70 -19.51
C ALA A 30 -19.99 26.25 -18.08
N ASP A 31 -20.77 27.29 -17.80
CA ASP A 31 -20.85 27.92 -16.48
C ASP A 31 -21.36 26.94 -15.41
N TYR A 32 -22.35 26.10 -15.77
CA TYR A 32 -22.86 25.06 -14.90
C TYR A 32 -21.77 24.01 -14.59
N LEU A 33 -21.09 23.50 -15.63
CA LEU A 33 -20.06 22.48 -15.46
C LEU A 33 -18.86 23.02 -14.69
N ASP A 34 -18.42 24.25 -14.94
CA ASP A 34 -17.32 24.86 -14.19
C ASP A 34 -17.64 24.91 -12.70
N ARG A 35 -18.85 25.36 -12.33
CA ARG A 35 -19.29 25.42 -10.94
C ARG A 35 -19.37 24.04 -10.28
N GLU A 36 -20.07 23.10 -10.92
CA GLU A 36 -20.33 21.80 -10.30
C GLU A 36 -19.09 20.91 -10.27
N THR A 37 -18.25 20.94 -11.31
CA THR A 37 -17.00 20.18 -11.33
C THR A 37 -16.00 20.76 -10.33
N ALA A 38 -15.88 22.09 -10.22
CA ALA A 38 -15.04 22.71 -9.19
C ALA A 38 -15.48 22.31 -7.77
N ARG A 39 -16.80 22.25 -7.52
CA ARG A 39 -17.32 21.79 -6.22
C ARG A 39 -16.93 20.34 -5.91
N ILE A 40 -17.06 19.45 -6.89
CA ILE A 40 -16.67 18.04 -6.73
C ILE A 40 -15.17 17.92 -6.52
N ASP A 41 -14.37 18.66 -7.29
CA ASP A 41 -12.92 18.63 -7.23
C ASP A 41 -12.41 19.13 -5.87
N MET A 42 -13.01 20.18 -5.29
CA MET A 42 -12.71 20.63 -3.92
C MET A 42 -13.01 19.55 -2.87
N LEU A 43 -14.14 18.85 -2.99
CA LEU A 43 -14.48 17.77 -2.06
C LEU A 43 -13.49 16.60 -2.18
N ILE A 44 -13.11 16.23 -3.40
CA ILE A 44 -12.09 15.18 -3.62
C ILE A 44 -10.78 15.57 -2.96
N GLU A 45 -10.35 16.83 -3.11
CA GLU A 45 -9.10 17.31 -2.51
C GLU A 45 -9.16 17.25 -0.97
N GLU A 46 -10.25 17.68 -0.35
CA GLU A 46 -10.43 17.61 1.10
C GLU A 46 -10.38 16.17 1.62
N GLN A 47 -11.04 15.25 0.92
CA GLN A 47 -11.05 13.82 1.28
C GLN A 47 -9.67 13.17 1.07
N GLN A 48 -8.90 13.58 0.06
CA GLN A 48 -7.51 13.14 -0.12
C GLN A 48 -6.63 13.57 1.05
N ARG A 49 -6.75 14.81 1.52
CA ARG A 49 -6.05 15.29 2.72
C ARG A 49 -6.46 14.51 3.97
N LEU A 50 -7.76 14.18 4.12
CA LEU A 50 -8.23 13.36 5.23
C LEU A 50 -7.58 11.97 5.22
N VAL A 51 -7.47 11.32 4.05
CA VAL A 51 -6.78 10.03 3.92
C VAL A 51 -5.31 10.13 4.38
N GLU A 52 -4.61 11.19 3.99
CA GLU A 52 -3.24 11.44 4.44
C GLU A 52 -3.15 11.57 5.96
N MET A 53 -4.01 12.39 6.57
CA MET A 53 -4.06 12.57 8.02
C MET A 53 -4.38 11.27 8.77
N LEU A 54 -5.28 10.44 8.22
CA LEU A 54 -5.62 9.14 8.80
C LEU A 54 -4.43 8.17 8.73
N ARG A 55 -3.68 8.16 7.62
CA ARG A 55 -2.46 7.35 7.47
C ARG A 55 -1.38 7.78 8.46
N ASP A 56 -1.19 9.08 8.66
CA ASP A 56 -0.26 9.61 9.66
C ASP A 56 -0.70 9.24 11.08
N ARG A 57 -2.00 9.38 11.38
CA ARG A 57 -2.56 8.96 12.67
C ARG A 57 -2.34 7.47 12.92
N ARG A 58 -2.56 6.62 11.91
CA ARG A 58 -2.32 5.18 11.98
C ARG A 58 -0.86 4.87 12.34
N GLN A 59 0.08 5.51 11.66
CA GLN A 59 1.51 5.34 11.93
C GLN A 59 1.87 5.78 13.35
N ALA A 60 1.37 6.95 13.78
CA ALA A 60 1.64 7.48 15.11
C ALA A 60 1.10 6.58 16.24
N VAL A 61 -0.08 5.96 16.05
CA VAL A 61 -0.64 5.01 17.02
C VAL A 61 0.25 3.77 17.15
N ILE A 62 0.72 3.22 16.03
CA ILE A 62 1.63 2.06 16.03
C ILE A 62 2.95 2.41 16.72
N GLU A 63 3.57 3.52 16.32
CA GLU A 63 4.83 4.00 16.91
C GLU A 63 4.69 4.22 18.42
N HIS A 64 3.67 4.95 18.86
CA HIS A 64 3.45 5.20 20.28
C HIS A 64 3.24 3.90 21.07
N ALA A 65 2.37 3.00 20.61
CA ALA A 65 2.06 1.76 21.32
C ALA A 65 3.28 0.82 21.42
N THR A 66 4.08 0.73 20.35
CA THR A 66 5.28 -0.12 20.33
C THR A 66 6.45 0.48 21.08
N ALA A 67 6.52 1.82 21.18
CA ALA A 67 7.56 2.53 21.92
C ALA A 67 7.25 2.68 23.42
N THR A 68 5.98 2.74 23.84
CA THR A 68 5.55 2.98 25.24
C THR A 68 4.90 1.77 25.91
N GLY A 69 4.66 0.70 25.16
CA GLY A 69 3.95 -0.48 25.65
C GLY A 69 2.49 -0.27 26.03
N GLY A 70 1.89 0.80 25.51
CA GLY A 70 0.50 1.13 25.77
C GLY A 70 0.27 1.42 27.25
N ALA A 71 -0.39 0.50 27.95
CA ALA A 71 -0.72 0.63 29.38
C ALA A 71 0.38 0.15 30.33
N THR A 72 1.40 -0.57 29.84
CA THR A 72 2.52 -1.07 30.65
C THR A 72 3.83 -0.55 30.05
N PRO A 73 4.62 0.25 30.79
CA PRO A 73 5.77 0.93 30.21
C PRO A 73 6.89 -0.03 29.76
N PRO A 74 7.66 0.31 28.72
CA PRO A 74 8.72 -0.53 28.16
C PRO A 74 9.94 -0.63 29.06
N ASN A 75 9.98 0.09 30.18
CA ASN A 75 11.11 0.11 31.11
C ASN A 75 11.34 -1.28 31.73
N GLU A 76 10.33 -2.15 31.71
CA GLU A 76 10.43 -3.55 32.12
C GLU A 76 10.76 -4.49 30.94
N TRP A 77 10.71 -4.01 29.70
CA TRP A 77 10.96 -4.81 28.52
C TRP A 77 12.44 -4.84 28.18
N ARG A 78 12.92 -6.03 27.81
CA ARG A 78 14.28 -6.18 27.34
C ARG A 78 14.43 -5.55 25.96
N THR A 79 15.30 -4.56 25.82
CA THR A 79 15.74 -4.07 24.51
C THR A 79 16.86 -4.96 23.96
N MET A 80 16.75 -5.39 22.71
CA MET A 80 17.83 -6.09 22.01
C MET A 80 17.96 -5.64 20.56
N THR A 81 19.07 -6.01 19.92
CA THR A 81 19.21 -5.83 18.48
C THR A 81 18.40 -6.87 17.73
N LEU A 82 17.87 -6.50 16.57
CA LEU A 82 17.04 -7.36 15.73
C LEU A 82 17.78 -8.65 15.35
N ARG A 83 19.12 -8.62 15.27
CA ARG A 83 19.98 -9.81 15.14
C ARG A 83 19.66 -10.94 16.11
N ARG A 84 19.23 -10.60 17.33
CA ARG A 84 18.96 -11.55 18.43
C ARG A 84 17.49 -12.00 18.48
N VAL A 85 16.63 -11.39 17.68
CA VAL A 85 15.18 -11.67 17.68
C VAL A 85 14.84 -12.88 16.82
N GLY A 86 15.55 -13.07 15.71
CA GLY A 86 15.12 -14.05 14.72
C GLY A 86 16.14 -14.35 13.64
N ARG A 87 15.81 -15.32 12.79
CA ARG A 87 16.65 -15.73 11.66
C ARG A 87 16.33 -14.90 10.43
N PHE A 88 17.36 -14.32 9.83
CA PHE A 88 17.23 -13.48 8.65
C PHE A 88 17.36 -14.33 7.38
N VAL A 89 16.43 -14.16 6.46
CA VAL A 89 16.40 -14.82 5.17
C VAL A 89 16.09 -13.80 4.09
N THR A 90 17.11 -13.43 3.33
CA THR A 90 16.92 -12.58 2.15
C THR A 90 16.33 -13.40 1.02
N GLY A 91 15.29 -12.84 0.39
CA GLY A 91 14.57 -13.45 -0.71
C GLY A 91 15.43 -13.65 -1.96
N THR A 92 14.84 -14.29 -2.95
CA THR A 92 15.50 -14.62 -4.21
C THR A 92 14.48 -14.54 -5.34
N THR A 93 14.88 -14.00 -6.48
CA THR A 93 14.09 -14.10 -7.71
C THR A 93 14.52 -15.35 -8.47
N PRO A 94 13.61 -16.32 -8.69
CA PRO A 94 13.93 -17.48 -9.51
C PRO A 94 14.25 -17.02 -10.94
N SER A 95 15.23 -17.68 -11.56
CA SER A 95 15.64 -17.41 -12.93
C SER A 95 14.98 -18.42 -13.88
N GLY A 96 14.55 -17.96 -15.05
CA GLY A 96 13.83 -18.76 -16.05
C GLY A 96 12.70 -17.98 -16.70
N GLU A 97 12.03 -18.60 -17.68
CA GLU A 97 10.83 -18.01 -18.27
C GLU A 97 9.70 -17.97 -17.22
N PRO A 98 8.86 -16.91 -17.18
CA PRO A 98 7.84 -16.76 -16.15
C PRO A 98 6.90 -17.96 -16.00
N ASP A 99 6.48 -18.57 -17.11
CA ASP A 99 5.57 -19.72 -17.13
C ASP A 99 6.24 -21.02 -16.62
N GLU A 100 7.56 -21.06 -16.53
CA GLU A 100 8.30 -22.19 -15.97
C GLU A 100 8.43 -22.08 -14.45
N VAL A 101 8.69 -20.86 -13.94
CA VAL A 101 9.02 -20.62 -12.52
C VAL A 101 7.83 -20.17 -11.67
N PHE A 102 6.78 -19.67 -12.31
CA PHE A 102 5.53 -19.30 -11.65
C PHE A 102 4.39 -20.20 -12.12
N ASP A 103 3.52 -20.55 -11.18
CA ASP A 103 2.37 -21.41 -11.40
C ASP A 103 1.21 -20.85 -10.59
N PRO A 104 0.07 -20.45 -11.20
CA PRO A 104 -1.11 -19.99 -10.48
C PRO A 104 -1.62 -20.98 -9.42
N ASP A 105 -1.45 -22.28 -9.65
CA ASP A 105 -1.83 -23.36 -8.74
C ASP A 105 -0.68 -23.79 -7.81
N GLY A 106 0.45 -23.08 -7.87
CA GLY A 106 1.63 -23.32 -7.08
C GLY A 106 1.37 -23.24 -5.57
N ARG A 107 1.97 -24.16 -4.82
CA ARG A 107 1.74 -24.26 -3.37
C ARG A 107 2.46 -23.17 -2.56
N LEU A 108 3.55 -22.62 -3.08
CA LEU A 108 4.40 -21.65 -2.38
C LEU A 108 4.18 -20.24 -2.94
N SER A 109 3.61 -19.35 -2.13
CA SER A 109 3.46 -17.93 -2.49
C SER A 109 4.82 -17.22 -2.53
N TRP A 110 4.95 -16.24 -3.45
CA TRP A 110 6.15 -15.45 -3.62
C TRP A 110 5.87 -13.95 -3.53
N ALA A 111 6.29 -13.34 -2.43
CA ALA A 111 6.03 -11.96 -2.08
C ALA A 111 6.96 -10.97 -2.79
N ARG A 112 6.41 -9.84 -3.23
CA ARG A 112 7.09 -8.67 -3.79
C ARG A 112 6.91 -7.46 -2.86
N PRO A 113 7.73 -6.39 -3.01
CA PRO A 113 7.61 -5.20 -2.16
C PRO A 113 6.21 -4.54 -2.17
N GLU A 114 5.50 -4.66 -3.29
CA GLU A 114 4.12 -4.19 -3.45
C GLU A 114 3.13 -4.95 -2.57
N ASP A 115 3.36 -6.25 -2.32
CA ASP A 115 2.51 -7.11 -1.49
C ASP A 115 2.66 -6.85 0.04
N LEU A 116 3.62 -6.01 0.45
CA LEU A 116 3.82 -5.60 1.85
C LEU A 116 2.83 -4.50 2.28
N GLY A 117 2.76 -4.19 3.57
CA GLY A 117 1.88 -3.16 4.15
C GLY A 117 0.89 -3.70 5.19
N GLY A 118 0.84 -5.02 5.37
CA GLY A 118 -0.06 -5.70 6.29
C GLY A 118 0.20 -7.21 6.27
N ARG A 119 -0.88 -7.99 6.34
CA ARG A 119 -0.80 -9.43 6.07
C ARG A 119 -0.43 -9.64 4.61
N VAL A 120 0.65 -10.35 4.35
CA VAL A 120 1.19 -10.56 3.00
C VAL A 120 0.37 -11.65 2.32
N VAL A 121 -0.32 -11.26 1.25
CA VAL A 121 -1.11 -12.16 0.41
C VAL A 121 -0.68 -11.95 -1.05
N PRO A 122 0.42 -12.61 -1.49
CA PRO A 122 0.95 -12.40 -2.83
C PRO A 122 0.04 -13.00 -3.89
N SER A 123 -0.12 -12.31 -5.02
CA SER A 123 -0.82 -12.86 -6.18
C SER A 123 0.01 -13.87 -6.96
N ARG A 124 1.33 -13.92 -6.75
CA ARG A 124 2.24 -14.85 -7.42
C ARG A 124 2.56 -16.07 -6.56
N ARG A 125 2.60 -17.22 -7.22
CA ARG A 125 2.92 -18.53 -6.66
C ARG A 125 4.00 -19.19 -7.52
N LEU A 126 4.88 -19.91 -6.86
CA LEU A 126 6.00 -20.60 -7.50
C LEU A 126 5.57 -21.98 -7.97
N SER A 127 6.03 -22.35 -9.16
CA SER A 127 6.07 -23.74 -9.60
C SER A 127 7.07 -24.54 -8.75
N ALA A 128 7.11 -25.86 -8.93
CA ALA A 128 8.11 -26.70 -8.27
C ALA A 128 9.55 -26.29 -8.62
N SER A 129 9.82 -25.95 -9.88
CA SER A 129 11.14 -25.50 -10.36
C SER A 129 11.50 -24.10 -9.86
N GLY A 130 10.52 -23.20 -9.72
CA GLY A 130 10.74 -21.90 -9.08
C GLY A 130 11.03 -22.04 -7.59
N ALA A 131 10.28 -22.89 -6.89
CA ALA A 131 10.39 -23.09 -5.45
C ALA A 131 11.79 -23.54 -5.02
N VAL A 132 12.41 -24.49 -5.74
CA VAL A 132 13.75 -25.01 -5.42
C VAL A 132 14.87 -23.96 -5.56
N GLN A 133 14.63 -22.88 -6.32
CA GLN A 133 15.58 -21.76 -6.46
C GLN A 133 15.43 -20.71 -5.35
N THR A 134 14.40 -20.83 -4.51
CA THR A 134 14.10 -19.84 -3.47
C THR A 134 14.40 -20.35 -2.07
N ARG A 135 14.37 -19.42 -1.12
CA ARG A 135 14.57 -19.72 0.30
C ARG A 135 13.26 -19.43 1.03
N PRO A 136 12.36 -20.42 1.14
CA PRO A 136 11.11 -20.22 1.86
C PRO A 136 11.39 -20.01 3.35
N THR A 137 10.54 -19.20 3.96
CA THR A 137 10.48 -18.92 5.40
C THR A 137 9.09 -19.17 5.92
N ARG A 138 8.95 -19.28 7.24
CA ARG A 138 7.67 -19.50 7.89
C ARG A 138 7.47 -18.52 9.03
N ASP A 139 6.22 -18.10 9.25
CA ASP A 139 5.79 -17.32 10.42
C ASP A 139 6.68 -16.07 10.61
N ALA A 140 6.88 -15.33 9.52
CA ALA A 140 7.91 -14.32 9.40
C ALA A 140 7.35 -12.91 9.26
N VAL A 141 8.15 -11.93 9.69
CA VAL A 141 8.00 -10.52 9.33
C VAL A 141 8.92 -10.20 8.15
N LEU A 142 8.39 -9.50 7.15
CA LEU A 142 9.07 -9.21 5.89
C LEU A 142 9.35 -7.71 5.81
N VAL A 143 10.60 -7.34 5.53
CA VAL A 143 11.03 -5.94 5.39
C VAL A 143 11.55 -5.70 3.98
N CYS A 144 11.02 -4.68 3.29
CA CYS A 144 11.61 -4.19 2.04
C CYS A 144 12.91 -3.44 2.36
N CYS A 145 13.99 -3.91 1.77
CA CYS A 145 15.37 -3.48 2.01
C CYS A 145 15.97 -2.70 0.83
N ILE A 146 15.29 -2.61 -0.32
CA ILE A 146 15.85 -1.98 -1.53
C ILE A 146 14.78 -1.19 -2.28
N GLY A 147 15.11 0.06 -2.64
CA GLY A 147 14.28 0.91 -3.50
C GLY A 147 13.39 1.92 -2.77
N ALA A 148 12.52 2.61 -3.49
CA ALA A 148 11.70 3.70 -2.94
C ALA A 148 10.81 3.31 -1.74
N THR A 149 10.53 2.01 -1.57
CA THR A 149 9.70 1.47 -0.49
C THR A 149 10.51 0.84 0.65
N VAL A 150 11.80 1.17 0.79
CA VAL A 150 12.62 0.74 1.93
C VAL A 150 11.91 1.00 3.27
N GLY A 151 12.00 0.01 4.17
CA GLY A 151 11.36 0.04 5.48
C GLY A 151 9.87 -0.28 5.45
N LYS A 152 9.27 -0.60 4.29
CA LYS A 152 7.91 -1.15 4.22
C LYS A 152 7.91 -2.56 4.80
N VAL A 153 6.96 -2.85 5.68
CA VAL A 153 6.90 -4.11 6.44
C VAL A 153 5.61 -4.87 6.10
N GLY A 154 5.67 -6.20 6.10
CA GLY A 154 4.51 -7.09 6.09
C GLY A 154 4.74 -8.28 7.01
N TRP A 155 3.70 -9.10 7.22
CA TRP A 155 3.82 -10.35 7.98
C TRP A 155 3.06 -11.49 7.32
N VAL A 156 3.45 -12.71 7.66
CA VAL A 156 2.75 -13.92 7.23
C VAL A 156 2.72 -14.93 8.38
N ASP A 157 1.59 -15.63 8.52
CA ASP A 157 1.52 -16.90 9.23
C ASP A 157 1.51 -18.01 8.16
N GLY A 158 2.47 -18.92 8.22
CA GLY A 158 2.68 -19.96 7.22
C GLY A 158 3.89 -19.71 6.30
N LEU A 159 4.02 -20.59 5.31
CA LEU A 159 5.19 -20.68 4.43
C LEU A 159 5.13 -19.63 3.31
N ILE A 160 6.22 -18.91 3.09
CA ILE A 160 6.35 -17.91 2.03
C ILE A 160 7.77 -17.87 1.46
N ALA A 161 7.90 -17.57 0.17
CA ALA A 161 9.15 -17.09 -0.42
C ALA A 161 9.03 -15.61 -0.76
N SER A 162 10.15 -14.90 -0.94
CA SER A 162 10.11 -13.47 -1.25
C SER A 162 11.12 -13.07 -2.32
N ASN A 163 10.90 -11.91 -2.91
CA ASN A 163 11.79 -11.23 -3.83
C ASN A 163 13.12 -10.81 -3.16
N GLN A 164 14.19 -10.61 -3.94
CA GLN A 164 15.52 -10.20 -3.46
C GLN A 164 15.55 -8.84 -2.75
N GLN A 165 14.56 -7.98 -2.99
CA GLN A 165 14.43 -6.71 -2.29
C GLN A 165 13.90 -6.88 -0.87
N ILE A 166 13.49 -8.07 -0.46
CA ILE A 166 12.86 -8.34 0.83
C ILE A 166 13.76 -9.25 1.68
N THR A 167 13.96 -8.86 2.93
CA THR A 167 14.49 -9.76 3.96
C THR A 167 13.35 -10.17 4.90
N ALA A 168 13.09 -11.47 4.96
CA ALA A 168 12.22 -12.08 5.96
C ALA A 168 12.99 -12.34 7.26
N ILE A 169 12.32 -12.20 8.39
CA ILE A 169 12.85 -12.50 9.71
C ILE A 169 11.88 -13.50 10.35
N GLU A 170 12.34 -14.74 10.52
CA GLU A 170 11.61 -15.77 11.27
C GLU A 170 11.73 -15.41 12.76
N VAL A 171 10.59 -15.18 13.39
CA VAL A 171 10.52 -14.60 14.73
C VAL A 171 9.79 -15.54 15.69
N ASP A 172 10.24 -15.55 16.95
CA ASP A 172 9.52 -16.22 18.02
C ASP A 172 8.37 -15.33 18.54
N GLY A 173 7.31 -15.98 19.04
CA GLY A 173 6.18 -15.29 19.67
C GLY A 173 5.09 -14.89 18.68
N ALA A 174 4.51 -13.70 18.86
CA ALA A 174 3.42 -13.23 18.00
C ALA A 174 3.99 -12.52 16.76
N THR A 175 3.96 -13.16 15.58
CA THR A 175 4.51 -12.59 14.33
C THR A 175 3.94 -11.21 14.00
N LYS A 176 2.65 -11.01 14.25
CA LYS A 176 1.98 -9.72 14.02
C LYS A 176 2.46 -8.60 14.95
N TYR A 177 2.92 -8.93 16.17
CA TYR A 177 3.58 -7.95 17.04
C TYR A 177 4.84 -7.40 16.38
N TRP A 178 5.67 -8.28 15.80
CA TRP A 178 6.90 -7.88 15.11
C TRP A 178 6.63 -7.04 13.86
N TYR A 179 5.53 -7.30 13.15
CA TYR A 179 5.06 -6.39 12.10
C TYR A 179 4.79 -4.99 12.65
N TYR A 180 4.04 -4.87 13.75
CA TYR A 180 3.77 -3.57 14.34
C TYR A 180 5.04 -2.90 14.87
N ALA A 181 5.92 -3.62 15.57
CA ALA A 181 7.16 -3.09 16.10
C ALA A 181 8.09 -2.54 15.00
N LEU A 182 8.24 -3.26 13.88
CA LEU A 182 9.05 -2.81 12.76
C LEU A 182 8.36 -1.70 11.94
N THR A 183 7.03 -1.71 11.87
CA THR A 183 6.25 -0.63 11.26
C THR A 183 6.40 0.66 12.06
N GLY A 184 6.30 0.60 13.40
CA GLY A 184 6.56 1.73 14.29
C GLY A 184 8.01 2.23 14.19
N SER A 185 8.96 1.32 13.91
CA SER A 185 10.38 1.64 13.72
C SER A 185 10.74 2.07 12.28
N ARG A 186 9.76 2.39 11.42
CA ARG A 186 10.01 2.68 10.01
C ARG A 186 11.01 3.82 9.80
N SER A 187 10.90 4.90 10.56
CA SER A 187 11.83 6.03 10.47
C SER A 187 13.27 5.60 10.78
N ALA A 188 13.47 4.73 11.77
CA ALA A 188 14.78 4.17 12.08
C ALA A 188 15.30 3.23 10.98
N LEU A 189 14.43 2.38 10.40
CA LEU A 189 14.78 1.52 9.26
C LEU A 189 15.26 2.34 8.06
N VAL A 190 14.53 3.42 7.73
CA VAL A 190 14.89 4.32 6.62
C VAL A 190 16.20 5.06 6.90
N ALA A 191 16.41 5.51 8.13
CA ALA A 191 17.66 6.18 8.54
C ALA A 191 18.90 5.27 8.47
N LEU A 192 18.72 3.95 8.63
CA LEU A 192 19.79 2.96 8.48
C LEU A 192 20.11 2.64 7.01
N ALA A 193 19.23 3.01 6.06
CA ALA A 193 19.46 2.79 4.66
C ALA A 193 20.50 3.77 4.10
N VAL A 194 21.25 3.35 3.08
CA VAL A 194 22.23 4.22 2.39
C VAL A 194 21.98 4.21 0.90
N GLY A 195 22.33 5.32 0.26
CA GLY A 195 22.13 5.57 -1.16
C GLY A 195 21.05 6.62 -1.36
N ASN A 196 21.35 7.64 -2.16
CA ASN A 196 20.43 8.76 -2.39
C ASN A 196 19.35 8.41 -3.42
N THR A 197 19.73 7.75 -4.53
CA THR A 197 18.81 7.44 -5.64
C THR A 197 18.01 6.16 -5.40
N ILE A 198 18.67 5.13 -4.90
CA ILE A 198 18.06 3.84 -4.56
C ILE A 198 18.55 3.50 -3.16
N PRO A 199 17.75 3.74 -2.11
CA PRO A 199 18.17 3.43 -0.75
C PRO A 199 18.27 1.92 -0.60
N ILE A 200 19.30 1.48 0.14
CA ILE A 200 19.59 0.08 0.43
C ILE A 200 19.83 -0.08 1.93
N LEU A 201 19.04 -0.95 2.54
CA LEU A 201 19.18 -1.41 3.91
C LEU A 201 19.67 -2.86 3.91
N ASN A 202 20.99 -3.05 4.05
CA ASN A 202 21.56 -4.39 4.08
C ASN A 202 21.27 -5.12 5.40
N ASN A 203 21.51 -6.44 5.42
CA ASN A 203 21.24 -7.26 6.61
C ASN A 203 22.09 -6.89 7.82
N VAL A 204 23.31 -6.33 7.64
CA VAL A 204 24.15 -5.92 8.76
C VAL A 204 23.49 -4.78 9.52
N ARG A 205 23.05 -3.74 8.82
CA ARG A 205 22.39 -2.58 9.42
C ARG A 205 20.98 -2.90 9.90
N LEU A 206 20.21 -3.67 9.13
CA LEU A 206 18.90 -4.14 9.58
C LEU A 206 19.01 -4.89 10.91
N ALA A 207 20.05 -5.72 11.07
CA ALA A 207 20.30 -6.49 12.28
C ALA A 207 20.73 -5.63 13.48
N GLU A 208 21.21 -4.40 13.27
CA GLU A 208 21.60 -3.45 14.32
C GLU A 208 20.40 -2.69 14.93
N LEU A 209 19.24 -2.70 14.27
CA LEU A 209 18.04 -2.04 14.77
C LEU A 209 17.72 -2.53 16.19
N LYS A 210 17.59 -1.60 17.14
CA LYS A 210 17.16 -1.91 18.50
C LYS A 210 15.65 -2.00 18.55
N VAL A 211 15.15 -3.08 19.12
CA VAL A 211 13.72 -3.34 19.29
C VAL A 211 13.44 -3.78 20.72
N ALA A 212 12.28 -3.38 21.23
CA ALA A 212 11.82 -3.83 22.52
C ALA A 212 11.19 -5.23 22.40
N VAL A 213 11.39 -6.06 23.42
CA VAL A 213 10.94 -7.46 23.40
C VAL A 213 10.11 -7.74 24.65
N PRO A 214 8.79 -7.43 24.61
CA PRO A 214 7.88 -7.74 25.68
C PRO A 214 7.67 -9.26 25.84
N PRO A 215 7.18 -9.71 27.01
CA PRO A 215 6.66 -11.06 27.19
C PRO A 215 5.55 -11.40 26.17
N LEU A 216 5.36 -12.68 25.87
CA LEU A 216 4.41 -13.13 24.85
C LEU A 216 2.96 -12.68 25.12
N GLU A 217 2.54 -12.67 26.39
CA GLU A 217 1.22 -12.20 26.78
C GLU A 217 1.02 -10.72 26.41
N GLU A 218 2.04 -9.91 26.67
CA GLU A 218 2.04 -8.49 26.36
C GLU A 218 2.10 -8.24 24.84
N GLN A 219 2.87 -9.03 24.09
CA GLN A 219 2.85 -9.00 22.62
C GLN A 219 1.42 -9.23 22.09
N ARG A 220 0.70 -10.22 22.62
CA ARG A 220 -0.68 -10.52 22.22
C ARG A 220 -1.64 -9.39 22.59
N ARG A 221 -1.52 -8.82 23.80
CA ARG A 221 -2.32 -7.68 24.24
C ARG A 221 -2.16 -6.49 23.30
N LEU A 222 -0.92 -6.16 22.94
CA LEU A 222 -0.62 -5.07 22.00
C LEU A 222 -1.15 -5.34 20.61
N VAL A 223 -1.06 -6.58 20.11
CA VAL A 223 -1.65 -6.97 18.83
C VAL A 223 -3.16 -6.74 18.86
N THR A 224 -3.87 -7.19 19.90
CA THR A 224 -5.32 -6.95 20.01
C THR A 224 -5.67 -5.47 20.05
N TYR A 225 -4.94 -4.68 20.84
CA TYR A 225 -5.14 -3.23 20.91
C TYR A 225 -4.87 -2.55 19.56
N LEU A 226 -3.75 -2.87 18.91
CA LEU A 226 -3.38 -2.28 17.64
C LEU A 226 -4.32 -2.72 16.51
N ASP A 227 -4.75 -3.97 16.49
CA ASP A 227 -5.75 -4.44 15.53
C ASP A 227 -7.05 -3.64 15.61
N ASP A 228 -7.56 -3.39 16.82
CA ASP A 228 -8.76 -2.58 17.04
C ASP A 228 -8.55 -1.12 16.58
N GLN A 229 -7.45 -0.50 17.00
CA GLN A 229 -7.19 0.90 16.69
C GLN A 229 -6.88 1.13 15.21
N THR A 230 -6.02 0.30 14.62
CA THR A 230 -5.69 0.41 13.19
C THR A 230 -6.86 -0.02 12.33
N GLY A 231 -7.65 -1.01 12.75
CA GLY A 231 -8.84 -1.44 12.03
C GLY A 231 -9.87 -0.33 11.86
N LYS A 232 -10.16 0.45 12.91
CA LYS A 232 -11.06 1.61 12.83
C LYS A 232 -10.58 2.65 11.83
N ILE A 233 -9.28 2.94 11.84
CA ILE A 233 -8.68 3.91 10.92
C ILE A 233 -8.69 3.38 9.48
N ASP A 234 -8.35 2.10 9.30
CA ASP A 234 -8.32 1.45 7.99
C ASP A 234 -9.74 1.42 7.37
N THR A 235 -10.80 1.22 8.18
CA THR A 235 -12.19 1.37 7.72
C THR A 235 -12.50 2.79 7.24
N LEU A 236 -12.14 3.82 8.01
CA LEU A 236 -12.36 5.21 7.62
C LEU A 236 -11.62 5.58 6.33
N ILE A 237 -10.38 5.10 6.17
CA ILE A 237 -9.60 5.28 4.95
C ILE A 237 -10.33 4.64 3.76
N ALA A 238 -10.78 3.39 3.89
CA ALA A 238 -11.45 2.67 2.80
C ALA A 238 -12.78 3.33 2.40
N GLU A 239 -13.56 3.81 3.37
CA GLU A 239 -14.80 4.58 3.10
C GLU A 239 -14.52 5.90 2.38
N THR A 240 -13.46 6.60 2.80
CA THR A 240 -13.05 7.87 2.19
C THR A 240 -12.54 7.67 0.77
N GLU A 241 -11.70 6.66 0.53
CA GLU A 241 -11.22 6.30 -0.80
C GLU A 241 -12.38 5.90 -1.72
N ARG A 242 -13.37 5.17 -1.21
CA ARG A 242 -14.60 4.85 -1.96
C ARG A 242 -15.40 6.10 -2.31
N PHE A 243 -15.53 7.05 -1.39
CA PHE A 243 -16.20 8.33 -1.65
C PHE A 243 -15.49 9.13 -2.75
N ILE A 244 -14.16 9.15 -2.76
CA ILE A 244 -13.36 9.80 -3.80
C ILE A 244 -13.65 9.19 -5.17
N GLU A 245 -13.64 7.86 -5.28
CA GLU A 245 -13.92 7.18 -6.56
C GLU A 245 -15.34 7.46 -7.05
N LEU A 246 -16.35 7.35 -6.18
CA LEU A 246 -17.74 7.70 -6.53
C LEU A 246 -17.89 9.16 -6.97
N SER A 247 -17.13 10.07 -6.36
CA SER A 247 -17.12 11.48 -6.73
C SER A 247 -16.52 11.71 -8.12
N LYS A 248 -15.46 10.99 -8.48
CA LYS A 248 -14.87 11.02 -9.83
C LYS A 248 -15.84 10.45 -10.88
N GLU A 249 -16.52 9.34 -10.56
CA GLU A 249 -17.54 8.75 -11.42
C GLU A 249 -18.70 9.74 -11.64
N ARG A 250 -19.21 10.34 -10.56
CA ARG A 250 -20.26 11.35 -10.64
C ARG A 250 -19.85 12.54 -11.49
N ARG A 251 -18.61 13.03 -11.34
CA ARG A 251 -18.08 14.12 -12.16
C ARG A 251 -18.12 13.79 -13.65
N ALA A 252 -17.65 12.59 -14.03
CA ALA A 252 -17.67 12.14 -15.42
C ALA A 252 -19.11 12.02 -15.95
N ALA A 253 -20.02 11.42 -15.17
CA ALA A 253 -21.43 11.29 -15.52
C ALA A 253 -22.13 12.64 -15.68
N LEU A 254 -21.83 13.61 -14.81
CA LEU A 254 -22.39 14.96 -14.88
C LEU A 254 -21.98 15.68 -16.16
N ILE A 255 -20.70 15.60 -16.52
CA ILE A 255 -20.20 16.16 -17.78
C ILE A 255 -20.96 15.53 -18.96
N THR A 256 -21.05 14.19 -19.00
CA THR A 256 -21.79 13.49 -20.06
C THR A 256 -23.25 13.92 -20.12
N ALA A 257 -23.94 13.98 -18.98
CA ALA A 257 -25.36 14.32 -18.93
C ALA A 257 -25.63 15.77 -19.38
N ALA A 258 -24.78 16.72 -18.98
CA ALA A 258 -24.91 18.12 -19.39
C ALA A 258 -24.65 18.30 -20.90
N VAL A 259 -23.57 17.74 -21.45
CA VAL A 259 -23.23 17.92 -22.88
C VAL A 259 -24.13 17.13 -23.83
N THR A 260 -24.83 16.11 -23.33
CA THR A 260 -25.82 15.34 -24.12
C THR A 260 -27.26 15.85 -23.92
N GLY A 261 -27.46 16.92 -23.14
CA GLY A 261 -28.79 17.50 -22.90
C GLY A 261 -29.71 16.65 -22.03
N GLN A 262 -29.18 15.67 -21.28
CA GLN A 262 -29.94 14.88 -20.31
C GLN A 262 -30.25 15.68 -19.03
N VAL A 263 -29.54 16.79 -18.80
CA VAL A 263 -29.80 17.77 -17.74
C VAL A 263 -30.09 19.11 -18.41
N ASP A 264 -31.26 19.69 -18.17
CA ASP A 264 -31.53 21.08 -18.60
C ASP A 264 -30.85 22.04 -17.63
N VAL A 265 -29.68 22.52 -18.02
CA VAL A 265 -28.86 23.43 -17.20
C VAL A 265 -29.49 24.82 -16.99
N ARG A 266 -30.53 25.18 -17.75
CA ARG A 266 -31.18 26.49 -17.67
C ARG A 266 -32.20 26.59 -16.53
N GLU A 267 -32.72 25.46 -16.05
CA GLU A 267 -33.61 25.41 -14.89
C GLU A 267 -32.86 25.34 -13.55
N VAL A 268 -31.54 25.11 -13.58
CA VAL A 268 -30.68 24.85 -12.40
C VAL A 268 -29.69 26.00 -12.16
N ALA A 269 -29.75 27.07 -12.96
CA ALA A 269 -28.89 28.25 -12.89
C ALA A 269 -29.46 29.35 -11.99
#